data_AF-A0A5S9MC73-F1
#
_entry.id   AF-A0A5S9MC73-F1
#
_cell.length_a   1.000
_cell.length_b   1.000
_cell.length_c   1.000
_cell.angle_alpha   90.00
_cell.angle_beta   90.00
_cell.angle_gamma   90.00
#
_symmetry.space_group_name_H-M   'P 1'
#
loop_
_entity.id
_entity.type
_entity.pdbx_description
1 polymer ?
#
loop_
_entity_poly.entity_id
_entity_poly.type
_entity_poly.pdbx_seq_one_letter_code
_entity_poly.pdbx_strand_id
1 'polypeptide(L)'
;MKTPAEVRFLRTLGADAVGMSTVPEVIVARHAGIKVLGISCISNAASGILDQPLSHDEVIEVTEKVKASFLDLVKDIVKQLS
;
A
#
# COMPACT_ATOMS: atom_id res chain seq x y z
N MET A 1 5.51 -14.63 0.54
CA MET A 1 4.06 -14.54 0.83
C MET A 1 3.93 -14.45 2.35
N LYS A 2 3.15 -13.51 2.90
CA LYS A 2 2.91 -13.47 4.36
C LYS A 2 1.92 -14.58 4.71
N THR A 3 2.16 -15.34 5.78
CA THR A 3 1.27 -16.43 6.20
C THR A 3 -0.01 -15.87 6.84
N PRO A 4 -1.13 -16.61 6.84
CA PRO A 4 -2.34 -16.19 7.53
C PRO A 4 -2.14 -15.92 9.03
N ALA A 5 -1.21 -16.63 9.68
CA ALA A 5 -0.86 -16.41 11.08
C ALA A 5 -0.19 -15.04 11.28
N GLU A 6 0.76 -14.67 10.41
CA GLU A 6 1.42 -13.36 10.42
C GLU A 6 0.43 -12.23 10.15
N VAL A 7 -0.49 -12.40 9.20
CA VAL A 7 -1.54 -11.40 8.91
C VAL A 7 -2.44 -11.17 10.11
N ARG A 8 -2.89 -12.24 10.80
CA ARG A 8 -3.69 -12.12 12.02
C ARG A 8 -2.92 -11.41 13.13
N PHE A 9 -1.65 -11.78 13.33
CA PHE A 9 -0.78 -11.13 14.31
C PHE A 9 -0.65 -9.63 14.04
N LEU A 10 -0.34 -9.24 12.79
CA LEU A 10 -0.23 -7.83 12.39
C LEU A 10 -1.54 -7.06 12.58
N ARG A 11 -2.69 -7.69 12.28
CA ARG A 11 -4.01 -7.09 12.54
C ARG A 11 -4.26 -6.86 14.03
N THR A 12 -3.88 -7.81 14.89
CA THR A 12 -3.97 -7.64 16.35
C THR A 12 -3.06 -6.51 16.85
N LEU A 13 -1.93 -6.26 16.18
CA LEU A 13 -1.07 -5.11 16.44
C LEU A 13 -1.61 -3.77 15.88
N GLY A 14 -2.77 -3.79 15.20
CA GLY A 14 -3.41 -2.58 14.65
C GLY A 14 -2.98 -2.22 13.23
N ALA A 15 -2.38 -3.14 12.47
CA ALA A 15 -2.04 -2.88 11.07
C ALA A 15 -3.27 -2.98 10.15
N ASP A 16 -3.54 -1.90 9.42
CA ASP A 16 -4.58 -1.87 8.36
C ASP A 16 -4.04 -2.21 6.96
N ALA A 17 -2.72 -2.07 6.75
CA ALA A 17 -2.04 -2.38 5.48
C ALA A 17 -0.66 -3.01 5.71
N VAL A 18 -0.22 -3.89 4.81
CA VAL A 18 1.07 -4.61 4.95
C VAL A 18 1.87 -4.60 3.63
N GLY A 19 2.91 -3.78 3.58
CA GLY A 19 3.84 -3.66 2.45
C GLY A 19 5.16 -4.43 2.65
N MET A 20 6.15 -4.15 1.80
CA MET A 20 7.56 -4.60 1.95
C MET A 20 8.55 -3.45 1.72
N SER A 21 8.07 -2.21 1.61
CA SER A 21 8.83 -0.99 1.33
C SER A 21 8.24 0.15 2.17
N THR A 22 8.52 1.40 1.82
CA THR A 22 8.03 2.66 2.40
C THR A 22 8.62 3.00 3.77
N VAL A 23 8.73 2.02 4.69
CA VAL A 23 9.26 2.27 6.04
C VAL A 23 10.71 2.81 6.01
N PRO A 24 11.67 2.18 5.30
CA PRO A 24 13.04 2.70 5.24
C PRO A 24 13.13 4.13 4.67
N GLU A 25 12.38 4.39 3.60
CA GLU A 25 12.38 5.66 2.87
C GLU A 25 11.83 6.79 3.75
N VAL A 26 10.72 6.54 4.47
CA VAL A 26 10.12 7.51 5.39
C VAL A 26 11.04 7.83 6.56
N ILE A 27 11.75 6.84 7.11
CA ILE A 27 12.71 7.05 8.20
C ILE A 27 13.82 8.00 7.75
N VAL A 28 14.40 7.77 6.57
CA VAL A 28 15.46 8.62 6.01
C VAL A 28 14.95 10.03 5.70
N ALA A 29 13.78 10.17 5.07
CA ALA A 29 13.19 11.47 4.76
C ALA A 29 12.92 12.29 6.03
N ARG A 30 12.38 11.65 7.09
CA ARG A 30 12.16 12.29 8.40
C ARG A 30 13.47 12.69 9.06
N HIS A 31 14.51 11.87 8.95
CA HIS A 31 15.85 12.22 9.45
C HIS A 31 16.41 13.47 8.73
N ALA A 32 16.13 13.62 7.43
CA ALA A 32 16.52 14.78 6.63
C ALA A 32 15.60 16.01 6.76
N GLY A 33 14.57 15.97 7.62
CA GLY A 33 13.60 17.07 7.77
C GLY A 33 12.63 17.23 6.60
N ILE A 34 12.51 16.22 5.73
CA ILE A 34 11.63 16.24 4.56
C ILE A 34 10.22 15.79 4.98
N LYS A 35 9.20 16.58 4.63
CA LYS A 35 7.79 16.18 4.82
C LYS A 35 7.42 15.09 3.81
N VAL A 36 6.74 14.05 4.28
CA VAL A 36 6.33 12.91 3.45
C VAL A 36 4.81 12.76 3.45
N LEU A 37 4.26 12.55 2.25
CA LEU A 37 2.89 12.06 2.04
C LEU A 37 2.98 10.61 1.54
N GLY A 38 2.50 9.66 2.34
CA GLY A 38 2.46 8.25 1.95
C GLY A 38 1.10 7.88 1.36
N ILE A 39 1.08 7.25 0.19
CA ILE A 39 -0.13 6.70 -0.44
C ILE A 39 0.11 5.23 -0.73
N SER A 40 -0.78 4.36 -0.29
CA SER A 40 -0.70 2.90 -0.53
C SER A 40 -1.88 2.45 -1.39
N CYS A 41 -1.58 1.92 -2.57
CA CYS A 41 -2.58 1.26 -3.40
C CYS A 41 -2.81 -0.16 -2.88
N ILE A 42 -3.98 -0.42 -2.30
CA ILE A 42 -4.33 -1.74 -1.79
C ILE A 42 -4.70 -2.64 -2.98
N SER A 43 -3.74 -3.46 -3.41
CA SER A 43 -3.89 -4.32 -4.60
C SER A 43 -4.60 -5.64 -4.33
N ASN A 44 -4.62 -6.12 -3.07
CA ASN A 44 -5.20 -7.40 -2.72
C ASN A 44 -5.62 -7.45 -1.24
N ALA A 45 -6.58 -8.31 -0.90
CA ALA A 45 -6.84 -8.67 0.49
C ALA A 45 -5.64 -9.47 1.03
N ALA A 46 -5.32 -9.29 2.32
CA ALA A 46 -4.21 -10.01 2.94
C ALA A 46 -4.47 -11.54 2.97
N SER A 47 -3.40 -12.34 2.93
CA SER A 47 -3.47 -13.80 2.90
C SER A 47 -4.33 -14.37 4.03
N GLY A 48 -5.29 -15.23 3.70
CA GLY A 48 -6.23 -15.82 4.66
C GLY A 48 -7.48 -14.99 4.96
N ILE A 49 -7.70 -13.88 4.25
CA ILE A 49 -8.98 -13.13 4.27
C ILE A 49 -9.95 -13.63 3.18
N LEU A 50 -9.42 -14.13 2.06
CA LEU A 50 -10.18 -14.77 0.99
C LEU A 50 -9.64 -16.20 0.80
N ASP A 51 -10.53 -17.17 0.53
CA ASP A 51 -10.20 -18.59 0.27
C ASP A 51 -9.49 -18.83 -1.08
N GLN A 52 -9.16 -17.76 -1.81
CA GLN A 52 -8.55 -17.84 -3.14
C GLN A 52 -7.03 -17.60 -3.06
N PRO A 53 -6.21 -18.43 -3.75
CA PRO A 53 -4.77 -18.23 -3.80
C PRO A 53 -4.43 -16.93 -4.52
N LEU A 54 -3.65 -16.07 -3.86
CA LEU A 54 -3.18 -14.79 -4.42
C LEU A 54 -2.39 -15.02 -5.71
N SER A 55 -2.94 -14.59 -6.84
CA SER A 55 -2.26 -14.58 -8.15
C SER A 55 -1.55 -13.24 -8.38
N HIS A 56 -0.37 -13.27 -9.02
CA HIS A 56 0.32 -12.03 -9.44
C HIS A 56 -0.48 -11.29 -10.53
N ASP A 57 -1.29 -12.02 -11.31
CA ASP A 57 -2.10 -11.45 -12.39
C ASP A 57 -3.29 -10.64 -11.85
N GLU A 58 -3.90 -11.05 -10.73
CA GLU A 58 -4.95 -10.27 -10.07
C GLU A 58 -4.44 -8.90 -9.59
N VAL A 59 -3.21 -8.86 -9.08
CA VAL A 59 -2.57 -7.62 -8.62
C VAL A 59 -2.42 -6.64 -9.79
N ILE A 60 -2.03 -7.13 -10.97
CA ILE A 60 -1.87 -6.30 -12.18
C ILE A 60 -3.23 -5.78 -12.65
N GLU A 61 -4.26 -6.63 -12.68
CA GLU A 61 -5.59 -6.24 -13.15
C GLU A 61 -6.26 -5.18 -12.25
N VAL A 62 -6.14 -5.35 -10.93
CA VAL A 62 -6.64 -4.35 -9.96
C VAL A 62 -5.84 -3.05 -10.09
N THR A 63 -4.52 -3.14 -10.29
CA THR A 63 -3.67 -1.96 -10.46
C THR A 63 -4.07 -1.16 -11.71
N GLU A 64 -4.34 -1.82 -12.84
CA GLU A 64 -4.80 -1.13 -14.05
C GLU A 64 -6.18 -0.48 -13.88
N LYS A 65 -7.11 -1.09 -13.12
CA LYS A 65 -8.43 -0.49 -12.81
C LYS A 65 -8.32 0.78 -11.96
N VAL A 66 -7.38 0.82 -11.01
CA VAL A 66 -7.23 1.94 -10.05
C VAL A 66 -6.30 3.05 -10.58
N LYS A 67 -5.48 2.73 -11.59
CA LYS A 67 -4.47 3.62 -12.18
C LYS A 67 -4.99 5.00 -12.55
N ALA A 68 -6.13 5.08 -13.22
CA ALA A 68 -6.71 6.36 -13.66
C ALA A 68 -7.06 7.26 -12.45
N SER A 69 -7.79 6.71 -11.48
CA SER A 69 -8.17 7.45 -10.26
C SER A 69 -6.95 7.84 -9.42
N PHE A 70 -5.93 6.98 -9.34
CA PHE A 70 -4.68 7.30 -8.64
C PHE A 70 -3.92 8.44 -9.31
N LEU A 71 -3.82 8.43 -10.64
CA LEU A 71 -3.18 9.50 -11.40
C LEU A 71 -3.88 10.85 -11.20
N ASP A 72 -5.21 10.85 -11.22
CA ASP A 72 -5.98 12.09 -11.00
C ASP A 72 -5.80 12.61 -9.57
N LEU A 73 -5.83 11.73 -8.57
CA LEU A 73 -5.53 12.09 -7.18
C LEU A 73 -4.15 12.74 -7.04
N VAL A 74 -3.11 12.11 -7.60
CA VAL A 74 -1.74 12.64 -7.53
C VAL A 74 -1.63 13.99 -8.23
N LYS A 75 -2.23 14.15 -9.42
CA LYS A 75 -2.24 15.43 -10.14
C LYS A 75 -2.90 16.52 -9.32
N ASP A 76 -4.03 16.24 -8.69
CA ASP A 76 -4.76 17.23 -7.91
C ASP A 76 -4.03 17.60 -6.61
N ILE A 77 -3.36 16.64 -5.96
CA ILE A 77 -2.46 16.92 -4.82
C ILE A 77 -1.32 17.85 -5.27
N VAL A 78 -0.68 17.56 -6.40
CA VAL A 78 0.43 18.39 -6.90
C VAL A 78 -0.03 19.82 -7.20
N LYS A 79 -1.21 19.99 -7.81
CA LYS A 79 -1.79 21.32 -8.06
C LYS A 79 -2.07 22.13 -6.79
N GLN A 80 -2.36 21.47 -5.66
CA GLN A 80 -2.59 22.14 -4.37
C GLN A 80 -1.29 22.49 -3.64
N LEU A 81 -0.17 21.89 -4.05
CA LEU A 81 1.16 22.14 -3.47
C LEU A 81 1.97 23.16 -4.27
N SER A 82 1.59 23.42 -5.53
CA SER A 82 2.12 24.49 -6.40
C SER A 82 1.47 25.83 -6.13
#